data_AF-A0A1U7VA25-F1
#
_entry.id   AF-A0A1U7VA25-F1
#
_cell.length_a   1.000
_cell.length_b   1.000
_cell.length_c   1.000
_cell.angle_alpha   90.00
_cell.angle_beta   90.00
_cell.angle_gamma   90.00
#
_symmetry.space_group_name_H-M   'P 1'
#
loop_
_entity.id
_entity.type
_entity.pdbx_description
1 polymer ?
#
loop_
_entity_poly.entity_id
_entity_poly.type
_entity_poly.pdbx_seq_one_letter_code
_entity_poly.pdbx_strand_id
1 'polypeptide(L)'
;MYGALIDETRGGVNAKLEVWRQTLESKGFKLSRSKPEYLEYKFSDGKHEEEVEVRIGTQVIPKRHSFKYLGSIIQGNGEIYEDVTHRIGAGWMRWRPALGGLCDKNVPPGHRGKFY
;
A
#
# COMPACT_ATOMS: atom_id res chain seq x y z
N MET A 1 13.86 -7.14 -1.26
CA MET A 1 13.39 -7.13 0.14
C MET A 1 12.59 -5.86 0.35
N TYR A 2 11.32 -5.96 0.76
CA TYR A 2 10.53 -4.80 1.16
C TYR A 2 10.73 -4.62 2.66
N GLY A 3 11.28 -3.48 3.08
CA GLY A 3 11.45 -3.10 4.48
C GLY A 3 10.73 -1.79 4.72
N ALA A 4 10.07 -1.66 5.88
CA ALA A 4 9.46 -0.42 6.32
C ALA A 4 10.13 0.02 7.63
N LEU A 5 10.37 1.33 7.76
CA LEU A 5 10.87 1.95 8.98
C LEU A 5 9.78 2.86 9.53
N ILE A 6 9.56 2.80 10.84
CA ILE A 6 8.52 3.58 11.52
C ILE A 6 9.17 4.23 12.74
N ASP A 7 8.84 5.49 12.95
CA ASP A 7 9.20 6.28 14.11
C ASP A 7 8.09 7.30 14.40
N GLU A 8 8.05 7.79 15.64
CA GLU A 8 7.07 8.80 16.07
C GLU A 8 7.42 10.18 15.51
N THR A 9 8.71 10.43 15.23
CA THR A 9 9.20 11.73 14.75
C THR A 9 9.90 11.61 13.40
N ARG A 10 9.83 12.66 12.57
CA ARG A 10 10.57 12.70 11.29
C ARG A 10 12.09 12.62 11.52
N GLY A 11 12.59 13.19 12.61
CA GLY A 11 13.99 13.09 13.03
C GLY A 11 14.41 11.65 13.32
N GLY A 12 13.58 10.89 14.05
CA GLY A 12 13.84 9.47 14.31
C GLY A 12 13.76 8.61 13.05
N VAL A 13 12.84 8.90 12.11
CA VAL A 13 12.82 8.26 10.79
C VAL A 13 14.14 8.51 10.04
N ASN A 14 14.63 9.76 10.01
CA ASN A 14 15.90 10.10 9.36
C ASN A 14 17.10 9.38 10.00
N ALA A 15 17.17 9.34 11.33
CA ALA A 15 18.24 8.62 12.04
C ALA A 15 18.23 7.11 11.71
N LYS A 16 17.06 6.48 11.74
CA LYS A 16 16.88 5.06 11.37
C LYS A 16 17.23 4.81 9.91
N LEU A 17 16.79 5.67 8.98
CA LEU A 17 17.12 5.59 7.56
C LEU A 17 18.62 5.61 7.31
N GLU A 18 19.35 6.46 8.03
CA GLU A 18 20.79 6.60 7.87
C GLU A 18 21.55 5.35 8.34
N VAL A 19 21.19 4.81 9.50
CA VAL A 19 21.71 3.54 10.01
C VAL A 19 21.41 2.39 9.04
N TRP A 20 20.19 2.35 8.50
CA TRP A 20 19.77 1.32 7.55
C TRP A 20 20.55 1.40 6.24
N ARG A 21 20.77 2.62 5.72
CA ARG A 21 21.59 2.87 4.54
C ARG A 21 23.02 2.36 4.75
N GLN A 22 23.69 2.77 5.83
CA GLN A 22 25.06 2.35 6.12
C GLN A 22 25.17 0.83 6.31
N THR A 23 24.19 0.21 6.97
CA THR A 23 24.15 -1.25 7.17
C THR A 23 24.00 -2.00 5.84
N LEU A 24 23.18 -1.49 4.91
CA LEU A 24 23.08 -2.08 3.57
C LEU A 24 24.34 -1.87 2.75
N GLU A 25 24.91 -0.66 2.76
CA GLU A 25 26.11 -0.31 2.01
C GLU A 25 27.32 -1.13 2.46
N SER A 26 27.49 -1.35 3.78
CA SER A 26 28.53 -2.22 4.34
C SER A 26 28.40 -3.69 3.92
N LYS A 27 27.19 -4.14 3.58
CA LYS A 27 26.92 -5.48 3.02
C LYS A 27 26.95 -5.52 1.50
N GLY A 28 27.34 -4.43 0.84
CA GLY A 28 27.42 -4.31 -0.62
C GLY A 28 26.09 -4.01 -1.32
N PHE A 29 25.02 -3.74 -0.57
CA PHE A 29 23.72 -3.37 -1.14
C PHE A 29 23.61 -1.84 -1.25
N LYS A 30 23.00 -1.36 -2.34
CA LYS A 30 22.71 0.07 -2.52
C LYS A 30 21.21 0.31 -2.53
N LEU A 31 20.79 1.38 -1.86
CA LEU A 31 19.40 1.83 -1.89
C LEU A 31 19.09 2.51 -3.23
N SER A 32 17.96 2.13 -3.82
CA SER A 32 17.44 2.79 -5.01
C SER A 32 16.94 4.17 -4.64
N ARG A 33 17.45 5.22 -5.29
CA ARG A 33 17.08 6.63 -5.04
C ARG A 33 15.68 7.02 -5.52
N SER A 34 15.11 6.27 -6.47
CA SER A 34 13.81 6.58 -7.08
C SER A 34 12.61 5.89 -6.42
N LYS A 35 12.85 4.97 -5.47
CA LYS A 35 11.82 4.12 -4.87
C LYS A 35 11.36 4.48 -3.46
N PRO A 36 12.11 5.22 -2.61
CA PRO A 36 11.64 5.48 -1.28
C PRO A 36 10.48 6.47 -1.36
N GLU A 37 9.42 6.17 -0.65
CA GLU A 37 8.27 7.02 -0.43
C GLU A 37 8.03 7.02 1.08
N TYR A 38 7.57 8.14 1.63
CA TYR A 38 7.21 8.19 3.05
C TYR A 38 5.74 8.57 3.22
N LEU A 39 5.13 8.01 4.26
CA LEU A 39 3.78 8.30 4.70
C LEU A 39 3.84 8.84 6.12
N GLU A 40 3.10 9.90 6.38
CA GLU A 40 2.90 10.40 7.73
C GLU A 40 1.53 9.95 8.22
N TYR A 41 1.50 9.27 9.36
CA TYR A 41 0.28 8.89 10.04
C TYR A 41 -0.03 9.92 11.13
N LYS A 42 -1.10 10.68 10.98
CA LYS A 42 -1.52 11.65 12.00
C LYS A 42 -2.35 10.95 13.07
N PHE A 43 -1.74 10.62 14.20
CA PHE A 43 -2.46 10.04 15.34
C PHE A 43 -3.26 11.10 16.12
N SER A 44 -2.91 12.39 16.00
CA SER A 44 -3.62 13.53 16.60
C SER A 44 -3.42 14.82 15.80
N ASP A 45 -4.30 15.81 15.98
CA ASP A 45 -4.21 17.17 15.39
C ASP A 45 -3.18 18.04 16.14
N GLY A 46 -2.04 17.45 16.48
CA GLY A 46 -0.95 18.12 17.18
C GLY A 46 -0.17 19.07 16.27
N LYS A 47 0.26 20.20 16.83
CA LYS A 47 0.99 21.27 16.13
C LYS A 47 2.10 20.72 15.25
N HIS A 48 2.17 21.28 14.04
CA HIS A 48 3.20 21.09 13.04
C HIS A 48 4.58 21.14 13.72
N GLU A 49 5.18 19.98 13.97
CA GLU A 49 6.63 19.92 14.18
C GLU A 49 7.25 20.56 12.95
N GLU A 50 8.29 21.37 13.17
CA GLU A 50 9.02 22.09 12.12
C GLU A 50 9.21 21.20 10.89
N GLU A 51 9.23 21.82 9.70
CA GLU A 51 9.29 21.18 8.38
C GLU A 51 10.60 20.38 8.17
N VAL A 52 10.85 19.38 9.01
CA VAL A 52 11.95 18.45 8.91
C VAL A 52 11.62 17.55 7.74
N GLU A 53 12.27 17.80 6.62
CA GLU A 53 12.19 16.94 5.45
C GLU A 53 12.73 15.55 5.79
N VAL A 54 12.05 14.52 5.29
CA VAL A 54 12.57 13.15 5.34
C VAL A 54 13.54 12.98 4.17
N ARG A 55 14.80 12.65 4.46
CA ARG A 55 15.88 12.63 3.46
C ARG A 55 16.68 11.34 3.55
N ILE A 56 17.15 10.87 2.40
CA ILE A 56 18.12 9.78 2.30
C ILE A 56 19.41 10.32 1.66
N GLY A 57 20.46 10.47 2.48
CA GLY A 57 21.64 11.23 2.08
C GLY A 57 21.26 12.67 1.72
N THR A 58 21.51 13.09 0.48
CA THR A 58 21.16 14.45 0.01
C THR A 58 19.74 14.57 -0.56
N GLN A 59 19.07 13.45 -0.84
CA GLN A 59 17.81 13.42 -1.57
C GLN A 59 16.60 13.48 -0.64
N VAL A 60 15.66 14.36 -0.95
CA VAL A 60 14.35 14.44 -0.27
C VAL A 60 13.45 13.31 -0.76
N ILE A 61 12.85 12.59 0.17
CA ILE A 61 11.90 11.52 -0.12
C ILE A 61 10.51 12.18 -0.32
N PRO A 62 9.78 11.86 -1.40
CA PRO A 62 8.44 12.41 -1.60
C PRO A 62 7.44 11.86 -0.57
N LYS A 63 6.58 12.75 -0.06
CA LYS A 63 5.44 12.39 0.79
C LYS A 63 4.33 11.80 -0.07
N ARG A 64 3.72 10.71 0.38
CA ARG A 64 2.48 10.16 -0.18
C ARG A 64 1.35 10.22 0.84
N HIS A 65 0.11 10.21 0.34
CA HIS A 65 -1.10 10.10 1.16
C HIS A 65 -1.52 8.65 1.39
N SER A 66 -1.14 7.76 0.48
CA SER A 66 -1.31 6.32 0.62
C SER A 66 -0.22 5.57 -0.14
N PHE A 67 0.07 4.34 0.27
CA PHE A 67 0.96 3.44 -0.45
C PHE A 67 0.55 1.98 -0.28
N LYS A 68 0.98 1.14 -1.22
CA LYS A 68 0.70 -0.30 -1.19
C LYS A 68 1.80 -1.04 -0.44
N TYR A 69 1.43 -1.79 0.59
CA TYR A 69 2.31 -2.63 1.38
C TYR A 69 1.74 -4.03 1.52
N LEU A 70 2.51 -5.04 1.09
CA LEU A 70 2.15 -6.46 1.18
C LEU A 70 0.73 -6.79 0.67
N GLY A 71 0.27 -6.07 -0.35
CA GLY A 71 -1.05 -6.27 -0.95
C GLY A 71 -2.18 -5.43 -0.32
N SER A 72 -1.93 -4.77 0.80
CA SER A 72 -2.85 -3.80 1.41
C SER A 72 -2.50 -2.37 1.01
N ILE A 73 -3.47 -1.47 1.06
CA ILE A 73 -3.26 -0.02 0.92
C ILE A 73 -3.28 0.61 2.31
N ILE A 74 -2.22 1.32 2.66
CA ILE A 74 -2.10 2.05 3.93
C ILE A 74 -2.31 3.54 3.63
N GLN A 75 -3.22 4.19 4.36
CA GLN A 75 -3.52 5.62 4.22
C GLN A 75 -3.04 6.40 5.44
N GLY A 76 -2.52 7.61 5.20
CA GLY A 76 -1.93 8.46 6.26
C GLY A 76 -2.96 9.13 7.17
N ASN A 77 -4.22 9.20 6.72
CA ASN A 77 -5.35 9.66 7.51
C ASN A 77 -5.95 8.57 8.41
N GLY A 78 -5.41 7.35 8.39
CA GLY A 78 -5.92 6.20 9.15
C GLY A 78 -7.19 5.58 8.62
N GLU A 79 -7.70 6.04 7.48
CA GLU A 79 -8.86 5.41 6.85
C GLU A 79 -8.48 4.10 6.16
N ILE A 80 -9.46 3.20 6.02
CA ILE A 80 -9.30 1.92 5.31
C ILE A 80 -10.06 1.88 3.98
N TYR A 81 -10.71 2.98 3.60
CA TYR A 81 -11.61 3.04 2.46
C TYR A 81 -10.94 2.64 1.13
N GLU A 82 -9.72 3.11 0.86
CA GLU A 82 -8.99 2.75 -0.36
C GLU A 82 -8.70 1.25 -0.43
N ASP A 83 -8.24 0.65 0.69
CA ASP A 83 -7.95 -0.79 0.76
C ASP A 83 -9.22 -1.63 0.55
N VAL A 84 -10.32 -1.25 1.22
CA VAL A 84 -11.61 -1.93 1.10
C VAL A 84 -12.12 -1.88 -0.33
N THR A 85 -12.12 -0.69 -0.95
CA THR A 85 -12.56 -0.51 -2.34
C THR A 85 -11.71 -1.33 -3.31
N HIS A 86 -10.38 -1.32 -3.12
CA HIS A 86 -9.45 -2.10 -3.95
C HIS A 86 -9.71 -3.61 -3.83
N ARG A 87 -9.90 -4.13 -2.61
CA ARG A 87 -10.17 -5.56 -2.37
C ARG A 87 -11.53 -6.00 -2.90
N ILE A 88 -12.57 -5.17 -2.74
CA ILE A 88 -13.89 -5.42 -3.31
C ILE A 88 -13.80 -5.48 -4.83
N GLY A 89 -13.15 -4.49 -5.46
CA GLY A 89 -12.92 -4.46 -6.90
C GLY A 89 -12.16 -5.70 -7.39
N ALA A 90 -11.08 -6.07 -6.70
CA ALA A 90 -10.31 -7.28 -7.01
C ALA A 90 -11.13 -8.57 -6.85
N GLY A 91 -11.99 -8.63 -5.82
CA GLY A 91 -12.96 -9.70 -5.64
C GLY A 91 -13.91 -9.77 -6.83
N TRP A 92 -14.62 -8.68 -7.14
CA TRP A 92 -15.55 -8.64 -8.27
C TRP A 92 -14.92 -9.04 -9.61
N MET A 93 -13.69 -8.60 -9.89
CA MET A 93 -12.99 -8.98 -11.11
C MET A 93 -12.71 -10.49 -11.19
N ARG A 94 -12.46 -11.16 -10.05
CA ARG A 94 -12.30 -12.62 -9.99
C ARG A 94 -13.63 -13.37 -10.09
N TRP A 95 -14.70 -12.81 -9.52
CA TRP A 95 -16.02 -13.43 -9.49
C TRP A 95 -16.75 -13.34 -10.84
N ARG A 96 -16.60 -12.25 -11.60
CA ARG A 96 -17.31 -12.06 -12.89
C ARG A 96 -17.06 -13.18 -13.90
N PRO A 97 -15.83 -13.64 -14.15
CA PRO A 97 -15.58 -14.77 -15.04
C PRO A 97 -16.12 -16.11 -14.50
N ALA A 98 -16.08 -16.33 -13.18
CA ALA A 98 -16.57 -17.56 -12.56
C ALA A 98 -18.10 -17.72 -12.70
N LEU A 99 -18.85 -16.61 -12.63
CA LEU A 99 -20.29 -16.57 -12.92
C LEU A 99 -20.59 -16.62 -14.43
N GLY A 100 -19.67 -16.17 -15.29
CA GLY A 100 -19.81 -16.26 -16.75
C GLY A 100 -19.84 -17.70 -17.30
N GLY A 101 -19.34 -18.68 -16.54
CA GLY A 101 -19.48 -20.10 -16.84
C GLY A 101 -20.84 -20.72 -16.47
N LEU A 102 -21.70 -20.00 -15.74
CA LEU A 102 -23.05 -20.46 -15.37
C LEU A 102 -24.13 -20.00 -16.36
N CYS A 103 -23.82 -19.05 -17.24
CA CYS A 103 -24.69 -18.65 -18.34
C CYS A 103 -24.16 -19.20 -19.66
N ASP A 104 -24.04 -20.53 -19.74
CA ASP A 104 -23.97 -21.18 -21.04
C ASP A 104 -25.33 -20.96 -21.73
N LYS A 105 -25.32 -20.23 -22.85
CA LYS A 105 -26.52 -19.94 -23.65
C LYS A 105 -27.04 -21.19 -24.38
N ASN A 106 -26.36 -22.33 -24.20
CA ASN A 106 -26.69 -23.61 -24.82
C ASN A 106 -27.57 -24.53 -23.96
N VAL A 107 -28.20 -24.04 -22.87
CA VAL A 107 -29.23 -24.83 -22.19
C VAL A 107 -30.40 -25.06 -23.16
N PRO A 108 -30.69 -26.31 -23.58
CA PRO A 108 -31.79 -26.59 -24.49
C PRO A 108 -33.12 -26.15 -23.84
N PRO A 109 -34.10 -25.62 -24.59
CA PRO A 109 -35.36 -25.10 -24.04
C PRO A 109 -36.21 -26.10 -23.23
N GLY A 110 -35.84 -27.39 -23.23
CA GLY A 110 -36.62 -28.50 -22.68
C GLY A 110 -36.56 -28.72 -21.17
N HIS A 111 -35.79 -27.93 -20.40
CA HIS A 111 -35.66 -28.12 -18.94
C HIS A 111 -36.14 -26.92 -18.11
N ARG A 112 -37.06 -26.10 -18.64
CA ARG A 112 -37.93 -25.25 -17.80
C ARG A 112 -39.05 -26.11 -17.19
N GLY A 113 -38.65 -27.15 -16.47
CA GLY A 113 -39.53 -28.03 -15.70
C GLY A 113 -39.80 -27.44 -14.32
N LYS A 114 -41.09 -27.38 -13.97
CA LYS A 114 -41.66 -26.73 -12.78
C LYS A 114 -40.98 -27.21 -11.49
N PHE A 115 -40.49 -26.27 -10.70
CA PHE A 115 -40.25 -26.51 -9.28
C PHE A 115 -41.61 -26.63 -8.58
N TYR A 116 -41.87 -27.80 -7.98
CA TYR A 116 -42.83 -27.97 -6.89
C TYR A 116 -42.10 -27.71 -5.57
#